data_AF-A0A7S0ELM4-F1
#
_entry.id   AF-A0A7S0ELM4-F1
#
_cell.length_a   1.000
_cell.length_b   1.000
_cell.length_c   1.000
_cell.angle_alpha   90.00
_cell.angle_beta   90.00
_cell.angle_gamma   90.00
#
_symmetry.space_group_name_H-M   'P 1'
#
loop_
_entity.id
_entity.type
_entity.pdbx_description
1 polymer ?
#
loop_
_entity_poly.entity_id
_entity_poly.type
_entity_poly.pdbx_seq_one_letter_code
_entity_poly.pdbx_strand_id
1 'polypeptide(L)'
;ALLAFFAGALLPTPPKPTDPDVAVLDSRFEAAIAAASGLSVSTKGHFLRDRDTPFWKLFTDKFGANPNTPYMWNALPLAGLLLPSPMWSLGREDAVVLLARVPPPVEYFSFTTFALFMPRRGKPLLPFSSLGDSVNSANIKHSEGGLFAHVVTSNAKTFEIVRTALVHAGLPASAINLLAVPSELGLFDDAFHLGGQVRLGTHFEVVLRLFRFINQTEGDAYMQSAPPVFYLRASHGDATPLAAARAPAYKPREHPDSVREAPLAARYAAHGGAAPHAGG
;
A
#
# COMPACT_ATOMS: atom_id res chain seq x y z
N ALA A 1 22.45 -21.26 18.55
CA ALA A 1 23.71 -21.06 17.80
C ALA A 1 23.49 -21.06 16.28
N LEU A 2 22.72 -22.00 15.70
CA LEU A 2 22.45 -22.03 14.24
C LEU A 2 21.58 -20.87 13.68
N LEU A 3 20.74 -20.24 14.51
CA LEU A 3 19.89 -19.11 14.09
C LEU A 3 20.63 -17.79 13.92
N ALA A 4 21.81 -17.64 14.53
CA ALA A 4 22.63 -16.43 14.40
C ALA A 4 23.44 -16.41 13.09
N PHE A 5 23.62 -17.56 12.43
CA PHE A 5 24.41 -17.68 11.21
C PHE A 5 23.63 -17.25 9.94
N PHE A 6 22.30 -17.15 10.01
CA PHE A 6 21.46 -16.64 8.92
C PHE A 6 21.15 -15.14 9.03
N ALA A 7 21.48 -14.48 10.15
CA ALA A 7 21.23 -13.05 10.35
C ALA A 7 22.14 -12.15 9.50
N GLY A 8 23.21 -12.69 8.92
CA GLY A 8 24.18 -11.98 8.06
C GLY A 8 24.11 -12.34 6.57
N ALA A 9 23.24 -13.27 6.17
CA ALA A 9 22.99 -13.54 4.75
C ALA A 9 22.12 -12.41 4.21
N LEU A 10 22.81 -11.34 3.78
CA LEU A 10 22.35 -10.20 2.98
C LEU A 10 20.93 -10.38 2.44
N LEU A 11 19.95 -9.79 3.13
CA LEU A 11 18.68 -9.44 2.50
C LEU A 11 19.06 -8.69 1.22
N PRO A 12 18.65 -9.14 0.01
CA PRO A 12 19.00 -8.43 -1.20
C PRO A 12 18.46 -7.02 -1.05
N THR A 13 19.34 -6.03 -1.13
CA THR A 13 18.89 -4.64 -1.11
C THR A 13 17.90 -4.45 -2.25
N PRO A 14 16.79 -3.72 -2.03
CA PRO A 14 15.87 -3.44 -3.12
C PRO A 14 16.63 -2.77 -4.27
N PRO A 15 16.28 -3.05 -5.53
CA PRO A 15 16.90 -2.41 -6.67
C PRO A 15 16.78 -0.89 -6.54
N LYS A 16 17.80 -0.18 -7.02
CA LYS A 16 17.73 1.28 -7.11
C LYS A 16 16.66 1.67 -8.14
N PRO A 17 15.92 2.76 -7.90
CA PRO A 17 14.98 3.27 -8.90
C PRO A 17 15.72 3.62 -10.19
N THR A 18 15.15 3.29 -11.35
CA THR A 18 15.79 3.63 -12.64
C THR A 18 15.43 5.05 -13.09
N ASP A 19 14.34 5.62 -12.58
CA ASP A 19 14.02 7.03 -12.76
C ASP A 19 15.03 7.89 -11.97
N PRO A 20 15.79 8.76 -12.63
CA PRO A 20 16.90 9.49 -12.01
C PRO A 20 16.43 10.45 -10.91
N ASP A 21 15.30 11.13 -11.09
CA ASP A 21 14.84 12.08 -10.07
C ASP A 21 14.24 11.34 -8.87
N VAL A 22 13.58 10.20 -9.11
CA VAL A 22 13.13 9.32 -8.01
C VAL A 22 14.33 8.77 -7.25
N ALA A 23 15.41 8.37 -7.92
CA ALA A 23 16.63 7.87 -7.26
C ALA A 23 17.36 8.95 -6.43
N VAL A 24 17.34 10.20 -6.90
CA VAL A 24 17.85 11.35 -6.12
C VAL A 24 16.97 11.60 -4.90
N LEU A 25 15.65 11.63 -5.07
CA LEU A 25 14.70 11.82 -3.97
C LEU A 25 14.79 10.70 -2.94
N ASP A 26 14.91 9.45 -3.39
CA ASP A 26 15.13 8.25 -2.58
C ASP A 26 16.33 8.42 -1.63
N SER A 27 17.49 8.77 -2.18
CA SER A 27 18.72 8.95 -1.41
C SER A 27 18.61 10.12 -0.41
N ARG A 28 18.00 11.24 -0.83
CA ARG A 28 17.82 12.42 0.03
C ARG A 28 16.82 12.17 1.15
N PHE A 29 15.72 11.46 0.86
CA PHE A 29 14.71 11.13 1.85
C PHE A 29 15.25 10.15 2.89
N GLU A 30 16.01 9.14 2.47
CA GLU A 30 16.68 8.22 3.38
C GLU A 30 17.62 8.94 4.35
N ALA A 31 18.44 9.88 3.83
CA ALA A 31 19.30 10.73 4.66
C ALA A 31 18.48 11.64 5.60
N ALA A 32 17.39 12.23 5.13
CA ALA A 32 16.51 13.09 5.93
C ALA A 32 15.84 12.31 7.08
N ILE A 33 15.41 11.07 6.85
CA ILE A 33 14.88 10.19 7.90
C ILE A 33 15.96 9.78 8.89
N ALA A 34 17.17 9.46 8.41
CA ALA A 34 18.28 9.12 9.30
C ALA A 34 18.67 10.28 10.24
N ALA A 35 18.47 11.52 9.80
CA ALA A 35 18.68 12.73 10.61
C ALA A 35 17.47 13.11 11.48
N ALA A 36 16.27 12.56 11.21
CA ALA A 36 15.06 12.88 11.95
C ALA A 36 15.01 12.16 13.30
N SER A 37 14.68 12.89 14.36
CA SER A 37 14.39 12.26 15.66
C SER A 37 13.00 11.61 15.64
N GLY A 38 12.89 10.38 16.13
CA GLY A 38 11.60 9.72 16.38
C GLY A 38 11.10 8.79 15.26
N LEU A 39 11.82 8.66 14.15
CA LEU A 39 11.57 7.67 13.10
C LEU A 39 12.87 6.97 12.70
N SER A 40 12.77 5.72 12.25
CA SER A 40 13.86 5.02 11.57
C SER A 40 13.34 4.18 10.40
N VAL A 41 14.18 3.98 9.39
CA VAL A 41 13.88 3.03 8.31
C VAL A 41 14.04 1.62 8.86
N SER A 42 12.92 0.91 9.04
CA SER A 42 12.92 -0.48 9.48
C SER A 42 13.32 -1.44 8.36
N THR A 43 12.82 -1.17 7.15
CA THR A 43 13.14 -1.90 5.93
C THR A 43 12.75 -1.05 4.71
N LYS A 44 13.26 -1.44 3.55
CA LYS A 44 13.05 -0.78 2.28
C LYS A 44 12.65 -1.82 1.23
N GLY A 45 11.58 -1.54 0.51
CA GLY A 45 11.08 -2.32 -0.61
C GLY A 45 11.02 -1.51 -1.89
N HIS A 46 10.32 -2.04 -2.90
CA HIS A 46 10.05 -1.34 -4.15
C HIS A 46 8.72 -1.80 -4.75
N PHE A 47 8.11 -1.02 -5.63
CA PHE A 47 6.97 -1.48 -6.42
C PHE A 47 7.41 -2.49 -7.47
N LEU A 48 6.69 -3.60 -7.53
CA LEU A 48 6.93 -4.71 -8.45
C LEU A 48 5.61 -5.14 -9.09
N ARG A 49 5.67 -5.65 -10.32
CA ARG A 49 4.49 -6.20 -11.01
C ARG A 49 4.10 -7.53 -10.38
N ASP A 50 2.81 -7.76 -10.23
CA ASP A 50 2.28 -9.02 -9.72
C ASP A 50 2.76 -10.26 -10.48
N ARG A 51 2.82 -10.18 -11.81
CA ARG A 51 3.31 -11.25 -12.69
C ARG A 51 4.78 -11.62 -12.50
N ASP A 52 5.58 -10.72 -11.92
CA ASP A 52 7.00 -10.97 -11.69
C ASP A 52 7.25 -11.73 -10.39
N THR A 53 6.18 -12.05 -9.66
CA THR A 53 6.29 -12.71 -8.35
C THR A 53 5.73 -14.13 -8.39
N PRO A 54 6.45 -15.13 -7.84
CA PRO A 54 6.10 -16.54 -7.99
C PRO A 54 4.68 -16.90 -7.55
N PHE A 55 4.21 -16.33 -6.43
CA PHE A 55 2.87 -16.58 -5.91
C PHE A 55 1.79 -15.85 -6.73
N TRP A 56 1.94 -14.54 -6.95
CA TRP A 56 0.88 -13.77 -7.60
C TRP A 56 0.73 -14.06 -9.07
N LYS A 57 1.79 -14.47 -9.77
CA LYS A 57 1.71 -14.90 -11.18
C LYS A 57 0.65 -15.99 -11.41
N LEU A 58 0.36 -16.81 -10.40
CA LEU A 58 -0.69 -17.86 -10.46
C LEU A 58 -2.13 -17.29 -10.43
N PHE A 59 -2.29 -16.04 -10.01
CA PHE A 59 -3.56 -15.37 -9.82
C PHE A 59 -3.71 -14.07 -10.62
N THR A 60 -2.64 -13.53 -11.21
CA THR A 60 -2.64 -12.25 -11.94
C THR A 60 -3.79 -12.15 -12.93
N ASP A 61 -3.95 -13.16 -13.79
CA ASP A 61 -5.01 -13.17 -14.81
C ASP A 61 -6.42 -13.37 -14.21
N LYS A 62 -6.51 -13.85 -12.95
CA LYS A 62 -7.77 -14.11 -12.25
C LYS A 62 -8.35 -12.87 -11.55
N PHE A 63 -7.54 -11.84 -11.32
CA PHE A 63 -7.98 -10.56 -10.73
C PHE A 63 -8.37 -9.51 -11.78
N GLY A 64 -8.57 -9.94 -13.04
CA GLY A 64 -8.89 -9.04 -14.14
C GLY A 64 -7.73 -8.08 -14.46
N ALA A 65 -6.48 -8.49 -14.18
CA ALA A 65 -5.32 -7.75 -14.61
C ALA A 65 -5.31 -7.67 -16.14
N ASN A 66 -5.09 -6.48 -16.68
CA ASN A 66 -4.89 -6.32 -18.10
C ASN A 66 -3.50 -6.88 -18.44
N PRO A 67 -3.37 -7.81 -19.42
CA PRO A 67 -2.08 -8.37 -19.81
C PRO A 67 -1.02 -7.31 -20.15
N ASN A 68 -1.42 -6.12 -20.58
CA ASN A 68 -0.49 -5.03 -20.91
C ASN A 68 -0.25 -4.04 -19.76
N THR A 69 -1.05 -4.09 -18.69
CA THR A 69 -0.93 -3.24 -17.51
C THR A 69 -1.22 -4.06 -16.24
N PRO A 70 -0.29 -4.95 -15.81
CA PRO A 70 -0.43 -5.70 -14.57
C PRO A 70 -0.61 -4.78 -13.36
N TYR A 71 -1.20 -5.30 -12.29
CA TYR A 71 -1.13 -4.60 -11.02
C TYR A 71 0.32 -4.54 -10.56
N MET A 72 0.68 -3.43 -9.94
CA MET A 72 1.92 -3.32 -9.20
C MET A 72 1.61 -3.21 -7.71
N TRP A 73 2.48 -3.76 -6.89
CA TRP A 73 2.33 -3.75 -5.44
C TRP A 73 3.70 -3.65 -4.76
N ASN A 74 3.73 -3.33 -3.47
CA ASN A 74 4.96 -3.09 -2.72
C ASN A 74 5.69 -4.39 -2.31
N ALA A 75 6.89 -4.64 -2.81
CA ALA A 75 7.71 -5.81 -2.50
C ALA A 75 8.80 -5.56 -1.44
N LEU A 76 8.75 -6.30 -0.32
CA LEU A 76 9.84 -6.39 0.66
C LEU A 76 10.92 -7.40 0.19
N PRO A 77 12.19 -7.15 0.55
CA PRO A 77 13.34 -7.86 -0.01
C PRO A 77 13.53 -9.34 0.39
N LEU A 78 12.80 -9.94 1.35
CA LEU A 78 12.99 -11.37 1.64
C LEU A 78 11.79 -12.14 2.24
N ALA A 79 10.78 -11.48 2.84
CA ALA A 79 9.74 -12.19 3.59
C ALA A 79 8.56 -12.73 2.73
N GLY A 80 8.50 -12.41 1.44
CA GLY A 80 7.39 -12.82 0.54
C GLY A 80 7.44 -14.27 0.04
N LEU A 81 8.32 -15.13 0.59
CA LEU A 81 8.52 -16.52 0.14
C LEU A 81 7.71 -17.56 0.93
N LEU A 82 7.25 -17.24 2.16
CA LEU A 82 6.45 -18.15 3.00
C LEU A 82 5.04 -17.64 3.32
N LEU A 83 4.79 -16.34 3.14
CA LEU A 83 3.47 -15.72 3.18
C LEU A 83 3.18 -15.12 1.80
N PRO A 84 1.93 -15.25 1.29
CA PRO A 84 1.56 -14.71 -0.01
C PRO A 84 1.61 -13.17 0.04
N SER A 85 2.55 -12.58 -0.71
CA SER A 85 2.90 -11.16 -0.68
C SER A 85 3.71 -10.75 0.57
N PRO A 86 4.69 -9.83 0.47
CA PRO A 86 5.26 -9.12 1.60
C PRO A 86 4.27 -8.05 2.07
N MET A 87 3.22 -8.62 2.63
CA MET A 87 2.37 -8.09 3.67
C MET A 87 3.22 -7.36 4.71
N TRP A 88 2.89 -6.10 4.95
CA TRP A 88 3.47 -5.32 6.05
C TRP A 88 2.45 -5.07 7.12
N SER A 89 2.87 -5.13 8.38
CA SER A 89 2.05 -4.73 9.52
C SER A 89 2.59 -3.43 10.09
N LEU A 90 1.73 -2.41 10.22
CA LEU A 90 2.09 -1.15 10.85
C LEU A 90 1.80 -1.18 12.35
N GLY A 91 2.67 -0.53 13.12
CA GLY A 91 2.32 0.02 14.42
C GLY A 91 1.36 1.18 14.28
N ARG A 92 0.66 1.49 15.36
CA ARG A 92 -0.23 2.66 15.46
C ARG A 92 0.51 3.98 15.14
N GLU A 93 1.83 3.99 15.33
CA GLU A 93 2.71 5.14 15.12
C GLU A 93 3.58 4.99 13.85
N ASP A 94 3.51 3.86 13.15
CA ASP A 94 4.39 3.60 12.01
C ASP A 94 3.86 4.25 10.72
N ALA A 95 4.70 4.26 9.69
CA ALA A 95 4.30 4.74 8.36
C ALA A 95 4.89 3.89 7.23
N VAL A 96 4.17 3.87 6.11
CA VAL A 96 4.71 3.46 4.80
C VAL A 96 4.81 4.70 3.91
N VAL A 97 5.93 4.85 3.20
CA VAL A 97 6.13 5.95 2.25
C VAL A 97 6.56 5.38 0.90
N LEU A 98 5.71 5.55 -0.10
CA LEU A 98 6.06 5.36 -1.51
C LEU A 98 6.57 6.67 -2.09
N LEU A 99 7.71 6.63 -2.79
CA LEU A 99 8.17 7.71 -3.65
C LEU A 99 8.07 7.28 -5.11
N ALA A 100 7.45 8.08 -5.96
CA ALA A 100 7.30 7.72 -7.36
C ALA A 100 7.11 8.96 -8.24
N ARG A 101 7.17 8.73 -9.56
CA ARG A 101 6.62 9.65 -10.55
C ARG A 101 5.21 9.20 -10.92
N VAL A 102 4.33 10.12 -11.30
CA VAL A 102 3.07 9.75 -11.95
C VAL A 102 3.35 8.91 -13.21
N PRO A 103 2.50 7.93 -13.54
CA PRO A 103 2.65 7.16 -14.77
C PRO A 103 2.66 8.08 -16.02
N PRO A 104 3.32 7.66 -17.12
CA PRO A 104 3.17 8.32 -18.41
C PRO A 104 1.69 8.29 -18.85
N PRO A 105 1.29 9.06 -19.89
CA PRO A 105 -0.10 9.14 -20.33
C PRO A 105 -0.79 7.77 -20.42
N VAL A 106 -1.82 7.62 -19.60
CA VAL A 106 -2.59 6.39 -19.36
C VAL A 106 -4.05 6.78 -19.15
N GLU A 107 -4.99 5.92 -19.53
CA GLU A 107 -6.42 6.27 -19.39
C GLU A 107 -6.87 6.39 -17.95
N TYR A 108 -6.33 5.53 -17.09
CA TYR A 108 -6.61 5.58 -15.68
C TYR A 108 -5.48 4.94 -14.88
N PHE A 109 -5.23 5.49 -13.70
CA PHE A 109 -4.43 4.82 -12.68
C PHE A 109 -4.97 5.13 -11.29
N SER A 110 -4.69 4.23 -10.34
CA SER A 110 -4.97 4.46 -8.93
C SER A 110 -4.00 3.72 -8.02
N PHE A 111 -3.62 4.38 -6.93
CA PHE A 111 -2.98 3.80 -5.76
C PHE A 111 -4.07 3.58 -4.71
N THR A 112 -4.26 2.34 -4.30
CA THR A 112 -5.28 1.96 -3.31
C THR A 112 -4.62 1.14 -2.22
N THR A 113 -4.84 1.54 -0.97
CA THR A 113 -4.40 0.74 0.18
C THR A 113 -5.49 -0.25 0.59
N PHE A 114 -5.08 -1.49 0.82
CA PHE A 114 -5.93 -2.60 1.25
C PHE A 114 -5.50 -3.09 2.63
N ALA A 115 -6.46 -3.50 3.46
CA ALA A 115 -6.22 -4.47 4.52
C ALA A 115 -6.32 -5.87 3.89
N LEU A 116 -5.17 -6.48 3.58
CA LEU A 116 -5.09 -7.72 2.82
C LEU A 116 -5.28 -8.95 3.71
N PHE A 117 -4.68 -8.99 4.90
CA PHE A 117 -4.72 -10.14 5.80
C PHE A 117 -4.97 -9.74 7.26
N MET A 118 -5.99 -10.33 7.88
CA MET A 118 -6.48 -9.96 9.21
C MET A 118 -6.65 -11.21 10.11
N PRO A 119 -5.55 -11.82 10.58
CA PRO A 119 -5.58 -13.15 11.20
C PRO A 119 -6.37 -13.22 12.53
N ARG A 120 -6.56 -12.09 13.22
CA ARG A 120 -7.24 -12.04 14.53
C ARG A 120 -8.70 -11.57 14.45
N ARG A 121 -9.20 -11.21 13.27
CA ARG A 121 -10.56 -10.64 13.09
C ARG A 121 -11.58 -11.64 12.55
N GLY A 122 -11.31 -12.93 12.71
CA GLY A 122 -12.19 -14.00 12.21
C GLY A 122 -11.99 -14.28 10.71
N LYS A 123 -12.93 -15.02 10.12
CA LYS A 123 -12.93 -15.34 8.70
C LYS A 123 -13.68 -14.25 7.90
N PRO A 124 -13.23 -13.90 6.68
CA PRO A 124 -12.08 -14.45 5.98
C PRO A 124 -10.76 -13.85 6.48
N LEU A 125 -9.70 -14.68 6.55
CA LEU A 125 -8.36 -14.23 6.92
C LEU A 125 -7.77 -13.29 5.86
N LEU A 126 -8.17 -13.46 4.59
CA LEU A 126 -7.78 -12.65 3.44
C LEU A 126 -9.00 -11.85 2.94
N PRO A 127 -9.43 -10.82 3.67
CA PRO A 127 -10.60 -10.01 3.31
C PRO A 127 -10.36 -9.20 2.03
N PHE A 128 -9.10 -8.80 1.78
CA PHE A 128 -8.71 -7.92 0.69
C PHE A 128 -9.60 -6.66 0.60
N SER A 129 -9.86 -6.05 1.75
CA SER A 129 -10.75 -4.90 1.87
C SER A 129 -10.01 -3.61 1.54
N SER A 130 -10.50 -2.86 0.55
CA SER A 130 -10.02 -1.51 0.28
C SER A 130 -10.35 -0.60 1.47
N LEU A 131 -9.42 0.26 1.85
CA LEU A 131 -9.66 1.29 2.87
C LEU A 131 -10.40 2.52 2.31
N GLY A 132 -10.80 2.50 1.04
CA GLY A 132 -11.67 3.51 0.42
C GLY A 132 -10.97 4.77 -0.10
N ASP A 133 -9.75 5.06 0.37
CA ASP A 133 -9.03 6.30 0.05
C ASP A 133 -8.08 6.15 -1.15
N SER A 134 -8.62 6.07 -2.37
CA SER A 134 -7.78 5.97 -3.56
C SER A 134 -7.21 7.31 -4.01
N VAL A 135 -5.89 7.34 -4.24
CA VAL A 135 -5.22 8.42 -4.99
C VAL A 135 -5.17 7.99 -6.45
N ASN A 136 -5.74 8.76 -7.36
CA ASN A 136 -5.92 8.40 -8.77
C ASN A 136 -5.58 9.55 -9.72
N SER A 137 -5.75 9.31 -11.02
CA SER A 137 -5.45 10.30 -12.07
C SER A 137 -6.17 11.65 -11.92
N ALA A 138 -7.28 11.72 -11.18
CA ALA A 138 -8.05 12.95 -10.98
C ALA A 138 -7.66 13.75 -9.72
N ASN A 139 -7.09 13.10 -8.70
CA ASN A 139 -6.84 13.74 -7.40
C ASN A 139 -5.39 13.64 -6.91
N ILE A 140 -4.52 12.95 -7.65
CA ILE A 140 -3.12 12.85 -7.27
C ILE A 140 -2.48 14.23 -7.21
N LYS A 141 -1.75 14.48 -6.12
CA LYS A 141 -0.93 15.67 -6.00
C LYS A 141 0.50 15.32 -6.34
N HIS A 142 1.11 16.09 -7.24
CA HIS A 142 2.47 15.88 -7.69
C HIS A 142 3.17 17.22 -7.95
N SER A 143 4.50 17.18 -8.03
CA SER A 143 5.32 18.32 -8.45
C SER A 143 5.16 18.60 -9.95
N GLU A 144 5.74 19.70 -10.44
CA GLU A 144 5.77 20.02 -11.87
C GLU A 144 6.39 18.90 -12.72
N GLY A 145 7.45 18.24 -12.21
CA GLY A 145 8.04 17.06 -12.85
C GLY A 145 7.22 15.78 -12.70
N GLY A 146 6.12 15.78 -11.94
CA GLY A 146 5.31 14.59 -11.71
C GLY A 146 5.77 13.70 -10.55
N LEU A 147 6.80 14.09 -9.79
CA LEU A 147 7.19 13.39 -8.57
C LEU A 147 6.13 13.58 -7.48
N PHE A 148 5.88 12.53 -6.71
CA PHE A 148 4.99 12.56 -5.56
C PHE A 148 5.44 11.58 -4.46
N ALA A 149 4.88 11.77 -3.27
CA ALA A 149 4.92 10.79 -2.20
C ALA A 149 3.51 10.32 -1.84
N HIS A 150 3.35 9.04 -1.55
CA HIS A 150 2.14 8.47 -0.95
C HIS A 150 2.49 7.93 0.44
N VAL A 151 1.94 8.57 1.46
CA VAL A 151 2.22 8.30 2.87
C VAL A 151 1.00 7.62 3.49
N VAL A 152 1.20 6.42 4.00
CA VAL A 152 0.17 5.68 4.74
C VAL A 152 0.54 5.67 6.22
N THR A 153 -0.32 6.24 7.07
CA THR A 153 -0.13 6.21 8.52
C THR A 153 -1.45 6.49 9.24
N SER A 154 -1.53 6.14 10.52
CA SER A 154 -2.65 6.49 11.42
C SER A 154 -2.32 7.64 12.36
N ASN A 155 -1.09 8.18 12.32
CA ASN A 155 -0.57 9.05 13.38
C ASN A 155 -0.16 10.44 12.87
N ALA A 156 -0.63 11.47 13.58
CA ALA A 156 -0.42 12.85 13.16
C ALA A 156 1.04 13.29 13.31
N LYS A 157 1.69 12.88 14.40
CA LYS A 157 3.10 13.20 14.67
C LYS A 157 4.01 12.52 13.65
N THR A 158 3.78 11.24 13.38
CA THR A 158 4.47 10.48 12.34
C THR A 158 4.35 11.17 10.98
N PHE A 159 3.13 11.56 10.59
CA PHE A 159 2.92 12.26 9.33
C PHE A 159 3.71 13.56 9.24
N GLU A 160 3.72 14.39 10.28
CA GLU A 160 4.47 15.65 10.25
C GLU A 160 5.98 15.44 10.18
N ILE A 161 6.53 14.42 10.85
CA ILE A 161 7.95 14.08 10.73
C ILE A 161 8.27 13.63 9.29
N VAL A 162 7.46 12.72 8.73
CA VAL A 162 7.61 12.25 7.34
C VAL A 162 7.50 13.40 6.35
N ARG A 163 6.49 14.26 6.50
CA ARG A 163 6.25 15.43 5.67
C ARG A 163 7.44 16.38 5.70
N THR A 164 7.98 16.64 6.89
CA THR A 164 9.17 17.49 7.06
C THR A 164 10.39 16.88 6.37
N ALA A 165 10.62 15.57 6.52
CA ALA A 165 11.71 14.87 5.87
C ALA A 165 11.58 14.87 4.33
N LEU A 166 10.37 14.69 3.80
CA LEU A 166 10.09 14.77 2.35
C LEU A 166 10.37 16.16 1.79
N VAL A 167 9.94 17.21 2.50
CA VAL A 167 10.22 18.60 2.12
C VAL A 167 11.71 18.89 2.16
N HIS A 168 12.41 18.43 3.19
CA HIS A 168 13.87 18.56 3.28
C HIS A 168 14.60 17.81 2.15
N ALA A 169 14.06 16.67 1.71
CA ALA A 169 14.57 15.92 0.57
C ALA A 169 14.35 16.60 -0.78
N GLY A 170 13.56 17.69 -0.82
CA GLY A 170 13.29 18.51 -2.00
C GLY A 170 11.95 18.25 -2.67
N LEU A 171 11.08 17.41 -2.08
CA LEU A 171 9.71 17.23 -2.59
C LEU A 171 8.81 18.37 -2.08
N PRO A 172 8.11 19.12 -2.94
CA PRO A 172 7.22 20.18 -2.47
C PRO A 172 6.08 19.59 -1.64
N ALA A 173 5.69 20.28 -0.56
CA ALA A 173 4.64 19.81 0.35
C ALA A 173 3.29 19.56 -0.35
N SER A 174 3.03 20.27 -1.47
CA SER A 174 1.86 20.06 -2.30
C SER A 174 1.83 18.69 -2.98
N ALA A 175 2.98 18.03 -3.20
CA ALA A 175 3.11 16.73 -3.86
C ALA A 175 3.05 15.53 -2.90
N ILE A 176 2.66 15.76 -1.64
CA ILE A 176 2.55 14.73 -0.60
C ILE A 176 1.08 14.32 -0.46
N ASN A 177 0.81 13.04 -0.73
CA ASN A 177 -0.52 12.45 -0.63
C ASN A 177 -0.59 11.62 0.66
N LEU A 178 -1.41 12.06 1.60
CA LEU A 178 -1.67 11.33 2.84
C LEU A 178 -2.87 10.40 2.65
N LEU A 179 -2.67 9.12 2.99
CA LEU A 179 -3.73 8.18 3.28
C LEU A 179 -3.74 7.94 4.79
N ALA A 180 -4.71 8.56 5.45
CA ALA A 180 -4.90 8.44 6.89
C ALA A 180 -5.72 7.18 7.18
N VAL A 181 -5.10 6.15 7.75
CA VAL A 181 -5.83 4.96 8.18
C VAL A 181 -6.41 5.23 9.56
N PRO A 182 -7.75 5.22 9.76
CA PRO A 182 -8.33 5.56 11.05
C PRO A 182 -7.90 4.57 12.14
N SER A 183 -7.37 5.09 13.24
CA SER A 183 -6.85 4.27 14.35
C SER A 183 -7.97 3.50 15.06
N GLU A 184 -9.20 4.03 14.99
CA GLU A 184 -10.42 3.53 15.63
C GLU A 184 -10.90 2.23 14.98
N LEU A 185 -10.42 1.93 13.76
CA LEU A 185 -10.65 0.63 13.15
C LEU A 185 -9.96 -0.49 13.94
N GLY A 186 -8.98 -0.19 14.81
CA GLY A 186 -8.25 -1.15 15.65
C GLY A 186 -7.29 -2.06 14.87
N LEU A 187 -7.04 -1.77 13.58
CA LEU A 187 -6.24 -2.64 12.69
C LEU A 187 -4.78 -2.78 13.17
N PHE A 188 -4.30 -1.81 13.95
CA PHE A 188 -2.93 -1.72 14.46
C PHE A 188 -2.70 -2.44 15.79
N ASP A 189 -3.80 -2.77 16.49
CA ASP A 189 -3.77 -3.33 17.84
C ASP A 189 -3.73 -4.87 17.84
N ASP A 190 -3.99 -5.49 16.68
CA ASP A 190 -4.06 -6.95 16.50
C ASP A 190 -2.69 -7.65 16.47
N ALA A 191 -1.63 -6.91 16.78
CA ALA A 191 -0.27 -7.40 16.69
C ALA A 191 0.11 -8.32 17.85
N PHE A 192 0.48 -9.56 17.55
CA PHE A 192 1.15 -10.42 18.52
C PHE A 192 2.56 -10.80 18.08
N HIS A 193 3.42 -11.03 19.05
CA HIS A 193 4.82 -11.37 18.82
C HIS A 193 4.97 -12.89 18.78
N LEU A 194 5.33 -13.44 17.62
CA LEU A 194 5.82 -14.82 17.53
C LEU A 194 7.32 -14.80 17.86
N GLY A 195 7.70 -15.37 19.01
CA GLY A 195 9.12 -15.45 19.44
C GLY A 195 9.81 -14.10 19.68
N GLY A 196 9.05 -13.04 19.99
CA GLY A 196 9.60 -11.71 20.28
C GLY A 196 10.09 -10.89 19.07
N GLN A 197 10.12 -11.47 17.86
CA GLN A 197 10.69 -10.83 16.67
C GLN A 197 9.68 -10.62 15.53
N VAL A 198 8.68 -11.49 15.38
CA VAL A 198 7.70 -11.39 14.28
C VAL A 198 6.39 -10.82 14.80
N ARG A 199 6.01 -9.65 14.31
CA ARG A 199 4.74 -8.99 14.66
C ARG A 199 3.67 -9.42 13.64
N LEU A 200 2.78 -10.32 14.05
CA LEU A 200 1.65 -10.77 13.24
C LEU A 200 0.41 -9.95 13.64
N GLY A 201 0.01 -9.00 12.80
CA GLY A 201 -1.19 -8.16 12.97
C GLY A 201 -1.99 -8.06 11.67
N THR A 202 -2.81 -7.02 11.52
CA THR A 202 -3.35 -6.68 10.19
C THR A 202 -2.19 -6.36 9.27
N HIS A 203 -2.22 -6.97 8.09
CA HIS A 203 -1.28 -6.65 7.02
C HIS A 203 -1.98 -5.89 5.93
N PHE A 204 -1.26 -4.91 5.42
CA PHE A 204 -1.74 -4.02 4.40
C PHE A 204 -0.88 -4.13 3.15
N GLU A 205 -1.39 -3.55 2.07
CA GLU A 205 -0.73 -3.47 0.77
C GLU A 205 -1.20 -2.23 0.05
N VAL A 206 -0.30 -1.56 -0.66
CA VAL A 206 -0.63 -0.52 -1.63
C VAL A 206 -0.57 -1.16 -3.02
N VAL A 207 -1.68 -1.11 -3.73
CA VAL A 207 -1.80 -1.61 -5.10
C VAL A 207 -1.90 -0.43 -6.05
N LEU A 208 -1.03 -0.40 -7.05
CA LEU A 208 -1.13 0.45 -8.23
C LEU A 208 -1.87 -0.31 -9.32
N ARG A 209 -3.04 0.21 -9.69
CA ARG A 209 -3.78 -0.18 -10.88
C ARG A 209 -3.44 0.77 -12.02
N LEU A 210 -3.16 0.20 -13.19
CA LEU A 210 -2.95 0.92 -14.44
C LEU A 210 -3.95 0.41 -15.46
N PHE A 211 -4.52 1.31 -16.25
CA PHE A 211 -5.45 0.98 -17.32
C PHE A 211 -5.00 1.65 -18.61
N ARG A 212 -4.38 0.84 -19.49
CA ARG A 212 -4.02 1.16 -20.87
C ARG A 212 -3.16 2.42 -21.05
N PHE A 213 -1.86 2.23 -21.26
CA PHE A 213 -0.97 3.30 -21.67
C PHE A 213 -1.29 3.77 -23.08
N ILE A 214 -1.13 5.07 -23.33
CA ILE A 214 -1.17 5.64 -24.68
C ILE A 214 0.07 5.19 -25.47
N ASN A 215 1.24 5.17 -24.83
CA ASN A 215 2.48 4.61 -25.36
C ASN A 215 2.92 3.42 -24.49
N GLN A 216 2.86 2.20 -25.03
CA GLN A 216 3.21 1.00 -24.28
C GLN A 216 4.70 0.95 -23.91
N THR A 217 5.60 1.45 -24.74
CA THR A 217 7.04 1.43 -24.45
C THR A 217 7.40 2.31 -23.26
N GLU A 218 6.82 3.50 -23.17
CA GLU A 218 6.96 4.37 -21.99
C GLU A 218 6.33 3.73 -20.75
N GLY A 219 5.16 3.10 -20.92
CA GLY A 219 4.49 2.34 -19.86
C GLY A 219 5.35 1.19 -19.32
N ASP A 220 5.99 0.43 -20.19
CA ASP A 220 6.87 -0.68 -19.81
C ASP A 220 8.11 -0.19 -19.05
N ALA A 221 8.71 0.92 -19.50
CA ALA A 221 9.82 1.56 -18.79
C ALA A 221 9.41 2.04 -17.40
N TYR A 222 8.22 2.64 -17.28
CA TYR A 222 7.64 3.05 -16.00
C TYR A 222 7.40 1.85 -15.07
N MET A 223 6.79 0.77 -15.57
CA MET A 223 6.53 -0.42 -14.73
C MET A 223 7.81 -1.14 -14.29
N GLN A 224 8.93 -0.91 -14.95
CA GLN A 224 10.25 -1.43 -14.59
C GLN A 224 11.05 -0.46 -13.70
N SER A 225 10.50 0.70 -13.34
CA SER A 225 11.27 1.77 -12.73
C SER A 225 11.62 1.56 -11.26
N ALA A 226 11.13 0.48 -10.66
CA ALA A 226 11.32 0.10 -9.26
C ALA A 226 11.17 1.26 -8.25
N PRO A 227 10.02 1.97 -8.21
CA PRO A 227 9.80 3.03 -7.23
C PRO A 227 10.01 2.53 -5.78
N PRO A 228 10.76 3.24 -4.93
CA PRO A 228 11.12 2.75 -3.60
C PRO A 228 9.95 2.91 -2.61
N VAL A 229 9.87 1.98 -1.68
CA VAL A 229 8.90 1.99 -0.57
C VAL A 229 9.64 1.89 0.75
N PHE A 230 9.45 2.88 1.61
CA PHE A 230 10.05 2.94 2.94
C PHE A 230 9.05 2.49 3.98
N TYR A 231 9.51 1.63 4.89
CA TYR A 231 8.76 1.19 6.05
C TYR A 231 9.40 1.82 7.28
N LEU A 232 8.69 2.76 7.88
CA LEU A 232 9.21 3.60 8.96
C LEU A 232 8.67 3.12 10.29
N ARG A 233 9.57 2.89 11.24
CA ARG A 233 9.24 2.55 12.62
C ARG A 233 9.33 3.80 13.46
N ALA A 234 8.26 4.12 14.19
CA ALA A 234 8.27 5.23 15.12
C ALA A 234 8.87 4.87 16.47
N SER A 235 9.51 5.87 17.08
CA SER A 235 10.13 5.81 18.40
C SER A 235 9.79 7.02 19.27
N HIS A 236 8.89 7.89 18.81
CA HIS A 236 8.48 9.09 19.54
C HIS A 236 7.42 8.84 20.63
N GLY A 237 6.70 7.70 20.60
CA GLY A 237 5.75 7.31 21.65
C GLY A 237 4.50 8.18 21.74
N ASP A 238 4.19 8.89 20.65
CA ASP A 238 2.99 9.73 20.55
C ASP A 238 1.97 8.94 19.75
N ALA A 239 0.86 8.56 20.39
CA ALA A 239 -0.21 7.78 19.77
C ALA A 239 -1.35 8.66 19.22
N THR A 240 -1.15 9.98 19.11
CA THR A 240 -2.18 10.92 18.63
C THR A 240 -2.67 10.54 17.23
N PRO A 241 -3.94 10.13 17.10
CA PRO A 241 -4.47 9.70 15.82
C PRO A 241 -4.53 10.89 14.86
N LEU A 242 -4.29 10.63 13.57
CA LEU A 242 -4.76 11.51 12.53
C LEU A 242 -6.28 11.57 12.64
N ALA A 243 -6.83 12.78 12.74
CA ALA A 243 -8.27 12.95 12.63
C ALA A 243 -8.69 12.31 11.31
N ALA A 244 -9.49 11.23 11.40
CA ALA A 244 -10.05 10.63 10.20
C ALA A 244 -10.75 11.75 9.43
N ALA A 245 -10.47 11.86 8.12
CA ALA A 245 -11.36 12.61 7.25
C ALA A 245 -12.75 12.06 7.54
N ARG A 246 -13.59 12.91 8.14
CA ARG A 246 -14.89 12.58 8.75
C ARG A 246 -15.47 11.35 8.06
N ALA A 247 -15.58 10.23 8.78
CA ALA A 247 -16.07 8.98 8.20
C ALA A 247 -17.26 9.31 7.32
N PRO A 248 -17.23 8.96 6.01
CA PRO A 248 -18.36 9.23 5.15
C PRO A 248 -19.59 8.69 5.87
N ALA A 249 -20.67 9.48 5.94
CA ALA A 249 -21.93 8.96 6.41
C ALA A 249 -22.37 7.90 5.39
N TYR A 250 -21.94 6.65 5.61
CA TYR A 250 -22.30 5.56 4.74
C TYR A 250 -23.79 5.40 4.85
N LYS A 251 -24.45 5.48 3.69
CA LYS A 251 -25.84 5.08 3.56
C LYS A 251 -25.95 3.63 4.06
N PRO A 252 -26.96 3.28 4.88
CA PRO A 252 -27.18 1.88 5.26
C PRO A 252 -27.28 1.03 3.99
N ARG A 253 -26.89 -0.24 4.07
CA ARG A 253 -26.93 -1.16 2.91
C ARG A 253 -28.32 -1.21 2.26
N GLU A 254 -29.35 -0.93 3.05
CA GLU A 254 -30.77 -0.89 2.68
C GLU A 254 -31.24 0.47 2.11
N HIS A 255 -30.36 1.44 1.92
CA HIS A 255 -30.74 2.77 1.45
C HIS A 255 -31.40 2.71 0.05
N PRO A 256 -32.49 3.45 -0.21
CA PRO A 256 -33.27 3.35 -1.45
C PRO A 256 -32.49 3.63 -2.76
N ASP A 257 -31.41 4.43 -2.65
CA ASP A 257 -30.46 4.74 -3.73
C ASP A 257 -29.27 3.76 -3.85
N SER A 258 -29.09 2.84 -2.90
CA SER A 258 -28.08 1.79 -3.03
C SER A 258 -28.47 0.90 -4.21
N VAL A 259 -27.47 0.25 -4.82
CA VAL A 259 -27.72 -0.80 -5.80
C VAL A 259 -28.70 -1.78 -5.17
N ARG A 260 -29.91 -1.88 -5.72
CA ARG A 260 -30.95 -2.76 -5.17
C ARG A 260 -30.49 -4.21 -5.38
N GLU A 261 -29.78 -4.75 -4.40
CA GLU A 261 -29.22 -6.11 -4.45
C GLU A 261 -30.33 -7.15 -4.63
N ALA A 262 -31.53 -6.91 -4.10
CA ALA A 262 -32.67 -7.83 -4.25
C ALA A 262 -33.13 -8.03 -5.72
N PRO A 263 -33.37 -6.97 -6.53
CA PRO A 263 -33.57 -7.08 -7.97
C PRO A 263 -32.43 -7.77 -8.73
N LEU A 264 -31.18 -7.58 -8.31
CA LEU A 264 -30.02 -8.24 -8.92
C LEU A 264 -29.97 -9.73 -8.57
N ALA A 265 -30.21 -10.09 -7.31
CA ALA A 265 -30.31 -11.48 -6.86
C ALA A 265 -31.48 -12.21 -7.53
N ALA A 266 -32.63 -11.54 -7.69
CA ALA A 266 -33.78 -12.08 -8.41
C ALA A 266 -33.49 -12.29 -9.91
N ARG A 267 -32.78 -11.36 -10.56
CA ARG A 267 -32.30 -11.52 -11.94
C ARG A 267 -31.28 -12.65 -12.06
N TYR A 268 -30.38 -12.80 -11.09
CA TYR A 268 -29.35 -13.86 -11.08
C TYR A 268 -29.97 -15.26 -10.92
N ALA A 269 -30.97 -15.38 -10.05
CA ALA A 269 -31.76 -16.61 -9.87
C ALA A 269 -32.60 -16.95 -11.12
N ALA A 270 -33.16 -15.93 -11.79
CA ALA A 270 -33.92 -16.12 -13.04
C ALA A 270 -33.06 -16.60 -14.23
N HIS A 271 -31.73 -16.41 -14.17
CA HIS A 271 -30.78 -16.92 -15.17
C HIS A 271 -30.12 -18.24 -14.78
N GLY A 272 -30.67 -18.97 -13.80
CA GLY A 272 -30.21 -20.31 -13.42
C GLY A 272 -29.00 -20.34 -12.48
N GLY A 273 -28.58 -19.19 -11.93
CA GLY A 273 -27.59 -19.14 -10.86
C GLY A 273 -28.23 -19.53 -9.53
N ALA A 274 -27.67 -20.48 -8.80
CA ALA A 274 -28.11 -20.78 -7.43
C ALA A 274 -27.95 -19.52 -6.56
N ALA A 275 -29.03 -19.13 -5.86
CA ALA A 275 -28.99 -18.00 -4.95
C ALA A 275 -27.92 -18.26 -3.87
N PRO A 276 -27.04 -17.30 -3.56
CA PRO A 276 -26.10 -17.47 -2.45
C PRO A 276 -26.91 -17.61 -1.16
N HIS A 277 -26.67 -18.71 -0.44
CA HIS A 277 -27.27 -18.92 0.87
C HIS A 277 -26.99 -17.71 1.76
N ALA A 278 -28.07 -17.07 2.23
CA ALA A 278 -28.01 -16.10 3.31
C ALA A 278 -27.60 -16.84 4.59
N GLY A 279 -26.30 -16.86 4.88
CA GLY A 279 -25.78 -17.26 6.18
C GLY A 279 -25.97 -16.11 7.16
N GLY A 280 -26.67 -16.38 8.27
CA GLY A 280 -26.83 -15.46 9.41
C GLY A 280 -25.60 -15.37 10.30
#